data_AF-A0A132MMF5-F1
#
_entry.id   AF-A0A132MMF5-F1
#
_cell.length_a   1.000
_cell.length_b   1.000
_cell.length_c   1.000
_cell.angle_alpha   90.00
_cell.angle_beta   90.00
_cell.angle_gamma   90.00
#
_symmetry.space_group_name_H-M   'P 1'
#
loop_
_entity.id
_entity.type
_entity.pdbx_description
1 polymer ?
#
loop_
_entity_poly.entity_id
_entity_poly.type
_entity_poly.pdbx_seq_one_letter_code
_entity_poly.pdbx_strand_id
1 'polypeptide(L)'
;MTHGRACAARIRERAAQEGWPLIHTAAQIATCCQVPPLRAWRLAHGMPLEEAAQRLVELCAEAGLRQPKLRKGDLSKYELGRTPVPVWMIDPLCRLYRARPDWLGFGGDYSEGDPEATQATPFRTPFPLDKPDQRGHRRSQILPPLGIGGSDEMRRRELLRQMAVTTGLALTPSHLVAVEQTRQRLYEATSGHGIPADVLDRLEGLVEGYEQRFYSMSPAAQLGTLMTDFDEVTEWLGHRLPVMTQRRLWRVAAYLAELASGSLSVLGQYRDAAAWLTTARTAADQAGDRAFATWVRAAQSVRALIDEGDVPRALHHAREAKDLSRNPCAGTMLALAMEGRAAAFTGDEAASRAAVNRAKDLWDQLPEAHKRSGLWGYPERKLHFGISNSMTMLGRTSEARAAQVEVFRSYPPYSRPYLTAKFDQAKCLIHDGEPDAGCALTVRTLLDLPPEYRTSDVLRRAGTVLRTLPEHHRKRPAATELRDILTTAQRA
;
A
#
# COMPACT_ATOMS: atom_id res chain seq x y z
N MET A 1 12.27 46.62 -10.19
CA MET A 1 13.72 46.63 -10.43
C MET A 1 14.13 45.27 -10.98
N THR A 2 14.85 45.25 -12.10
CA THR A 2 15.23 44.08 -12.90
C THR A 2 16.29 43.22 -12.21
N HIS A 3 15.89 42.51 -11.15
CA HIS A 3 16.80 41.74 -10.28
C HIS A 3 17.48 40.53 -10.97
N GLY A 4 17.15 40.22 -12.23
CA GLY A 4 17.54 38.94 -12.87
C GLY A 4 18.94 38.86 -13.50
N ARG A 5 19.35 39.83 -14.33
CA ARG A 5 20.61 39.72 -15.11
C ARG A 5 21.81 40.37 -14.42
N ALA A 6 21.65 41.58 -13.91
CA ALA A 6 22.72 42.29 -13.20
C ALA A 6 23.09 41.61 -11.87
N CYS A 7 22.11 41.00 -11.19
CA CYS A 7 22.38 40.24 -9.97
C CYS A 7 23.15 38.94 -10.25
N ALA A 8 22.73 38.18 -11.27
CA ALA A 8 23.44 36.97 -11.67
C ALA A 8 24.89 37.26 -12.10
N ALA A 9 25.16 38.40 -12.76
CA ALA A 9 26.52 38.81 -13.11
C ALA A 9 27.40 39.06 -11.87
N ARG A 10 26.90 39.78 -10.86
CA ARG A 10 27.62 40.00 -9.59
C ARG A 10 27.88 38.69 -8.83
N ILE A 11 26.92 37.76 -8.83
CA ILE A 11 27.08 36.44 -8.19
C ILE A 11 28.15 35.62 -8.91
N ARG A 12 28.22 35.66 -10.25
CA ARG A 12 29.29 34.99 -11.00
C ARG A 12 30.68 35.59 -10.74
N GLU A 13 30.77 36.92 -10.66
CA GLU A 13 32.03 37.61 -10.36
C GLU A 13 32.55 37.23 -8.97
N ARG A 14 31.66 37.23 -7.97
CA ARG A 14 31.96 36.75 -6.62
C ARG A 14 32.37 35.27 -6.61
N ALA A 15 31.64 34.42 -7.33
CA ALA A 15 31.96 33.00 -7.46
C ALA A 15 33.34 32.75 -8.07
N ALA A 16 33.76 33.58 -9.04
CA ALA A 16 35.08 33.50 -9.64
C ALA A 16 36.20 33.92 -8.67
N GLN A 17 35.96 34.95 -7.85
CA GLN A 17 36.90 35.41 -6.82
C GLN A 17 37.05 34.39 -5.67
N GLU A 18 35.96 33.75 -5.27
CA GLU A 18 35.92 32.80 -4.15
C GLU A 18 36.09 31.33 -4.58
N GLY A 19 36.27 31.06 -5.87
CA GLY A 19 36.50 29.70 -6.39
C GLY A 19 35.30 28.75 -6.24
N TRP A 20 34.07 29.26 -6.31
CA TRP A 20 32.87 28.44 -6.11
C TRP A 20 32.64 27.45 -7.27
N PRO A 21 32.22 26.21 -6.97
CA PRO A 21 31.76 25.29 -8.01
C PRO A 21 30.45 25.80 -8.65
N LEU A 22 30.22 25.47 -9.92
CA LEU A 22 29.05 25.94 -10.70
C LEU A 22 27.70 25.66 -10.01
N ILE A 23 27.61 24.54 -9.30
CA ILE A 23 26.42 24.17 -8.52
C ILE A 23 26.11 25.19 -7.42
N HIS A 24 27.12 25.68 -6.72
CA HIS A 24 26.97 26.68 -5.67
C HIS A 24 26.56 28.03 -6.26
N THR A 25 27.17 28.42 -7.38
CA THR A 25 26.81 29.63 -8.13
C THR A 25 25.36 29.59 -8.62
N ALA A 26 24.91 28.45 -9.17
CA ALA A 26 23.53 28.27 -9.62
C ALA A 26 22.54 28.29 -8.46
N ALA A 27 22.86 27.65 -7.34
CA ALA A 27 22.05 27.68 -6.11
C ALA A 27 21.85 29.10 -5.60
N GLN A 28 22.94 29.87 -5.49
CA GLN A 28 22.89 31.25 -5.02
C GLN A 28 22.09 32.15 -5.96
N ILE A 29 22.19 31.93 -7.27
CA ILE A 29 21.37 32.65 -8.26
C ILE A 29 19.88 32.31 -8.10
N ALA A 30 19.51 31.04 -7.91
CA ALA A 30 18.11 30.66 -7.70
C ALA A 30 17.53 31.28 -6.44
N THR A 31 18.27 31.24 -5.32
CA THR A 31 17.83 31.79 -4.04
C THR A 31 17.75 33.32 -4.08
N CYS A 32 18.77 33.99 -4.60
CA CYS A 32 18.81 35.45 -4.63
C CYS A 32 17.83 36.05 -5.65
N CYS A 33 17.66 35.43 -6.81
CA CYS A 33 16.81 35.95 -7.89
C CYS A 33 15.41 35.29 -7.94
N GLN A 34 15.14 34.31 -7.07
CA GLN A 34 13.89 33.54 -7.03
C GLN A 34 13.50 32.99 -8.40
N VAL A 35 14.47 32.38 -9.10
CA VAL A 35 14.28 31.79 -10.43
C VAL A 35 14.32 30.26 -10.39
N PRO A 36 13.60 29.56 -11.28
CA PRO A 36 13.63 28.10 -11.33
C PRO A 36 15.05 27.55 -11.61
N PRO A 37 15.37 26.32 -11.14
CA PRO A 37 16.73 25.76 -11.23
C PRO A 37 17.30 25.77 -12.65
N LEU A 38 16.52 25.33 -13.65
CA LEU A 38 16.92 25.34 -15.06
C LEU A 38 17.38 26.74 -15.54
N ARG A 39 16.67 27.79 -15.12
CA ARG A 39 17.03 29.18 -15.44
C ARG A 39 18.26 29.64 -14.68
N ALA A 40 18.41 29.22 -13.43
CA ALA A 40 19.56 29.54 -12.60
C ALA A 40 20.85 28.96 -13.19
N TRP A 41 20.82 27.72 -13.70
CA TRP A 41 21.95 27.08 -14.38
C TRP A 41 22.38 27.84 -15.64
N ARG A 42 21.44 28.25 -16.51
CA ARG A 42 21.80 29.09 -17.67
C ARG A 42 22.49 30.39 -17.23
N LEU A 43 21.98 31.02 -16.18
CA LEU A 43 22.53 32.26 -15.65
C LEU A 43 23.89 32.07 -14.97
N ALA A 44 24.14 30.93 -14.34
CA ALA A 44 25.43 30.57 -13.75
C ALA A 44 26.51 30.38 -14.83
N HIS A 45 26.14 29.81 -15.97
CA HIS A 45 27.00 29.70 -17.16
C HIS A 45 27.19 31.02 -17.91
N GLY A 46 26.48 32.08 -17.53
CA GLY A 46 26.59 33.39 -18.20
C GLY A 46 25.97 33.42 -19.61
N MET A 47 25.29 32.36 -20.04
CA MET A 47 24.79 32.23 -21.40
C MET A 47 23.51 33.06 -21.63
N PRO A 48 23.46 33.89 -22.69
CA PRO A 48 22.21 34.44 -23.17
C PRO A 48 21.28 33.33 -23.67
N LEU A 49 19.97 33.58 -23.62
CA LEU A 49 18.94 32.59 -23.91
C LEU A 49 19.01 32.06 -25.36
N GLU A 50 19.42 32.92 -26.29
CA GLU A 50 19.57 32.59 -27.71
C GLU A 50 20.75 31.65 -27.96
N GLU A 51 21.89 31.93 -27.32
CA GLU A 51 23.07 31.07 -27.35
C GLU A 51 22.79 29.71 -26.70
N ALA A 52 22.10 29.67 -25.56
CA ALA A 52 21.73 28.41 -24.91
C ALA A 52 20.80 27.54 -25.78
N ALA A 53 19.83 28.16 -26.47
CA ALA A 53 18.95 27.45 -27.39
C ALA A 53 19.71 26.92 -28.61
N GLN A 54 20.60 27.74 -29.19
CA GLN A 54 21.43 27.37 -30.33
C GLN A 54 22.39 26.23 -29.98
N ARG A 55 23.11 26.35 -28.85
CA ARG A 55 24.06 25.33 -28.38
C ARG A 55 23.38 24.01 -28.05
N LEU A 56 22.14 24.04 -27.55
CA LEU A 56 21.36 22.82 -27.33
C LEU A 56 21.04 22.09 -28.64
N VAL A 57 20.70 22.82 -29.71
CA VAL A 57 20.44 22.25 -31.03
C VAL A 57 21.71 21.64 -31.63
N GLU A 58 22.82 22.36 -31.55
CA GLU A 58 24.14 21.87 -32.01
C GLU A 58 24.57 20.62 -31.25
N LEU A 59 24.45 20.62 -29.91
CA LEU A 59 24.80 19.47 -29.08
C LEU A 59 23.95 18.24 -29.45
N CYS A 60 22.65 18.42 -29.69
CA CYS A 60 21.81 17.32 -30.18
C CYS A 60 22.28 16.80 -31.55
N ALA A 61 22.72 17.68 -32.46
CA ALA A 61 23.24 17.28 -33.76
C ALA A 61 24.57 16.51 -33.63
N GLU A 62 25.51 17.02 -32.83
CA GLU A 62 26.82 16.40 -32.55
C GLU A 62 26.67 15.01 -31.90
N ALA A 63 25.70 14.85 -30.98
CA ALA A 63 25.47 13.62 -30.24
C ALA A 63 24.52 12.62 -30.95
N GLY A 64 24.02 12.95 -32.16
CA GLY A 64 23.05 12.11 -32.87
C GLY A 64 21.68 12.00 -32.19
N LEU A 65 21.35 12.96 -31.32
CA LEU A 65 20.10 13.01 -30.57
C LEU A 65 19.00 13.72 -31.36
N ARG A 66 17.74 13.54 -30.94
CA ARG A 66 16.60 14.23 -31.54
C ARG A 66 16.81 15.75 -31.45
N GLN A 67 16.87 16.41 -32.62
CA GLN A 67 17.07 17.85 -32.68
C GLN A 67 15.79 18.61 -32.29
N PRO A 68 15.82 19.47 -31.26
CA PRO A 68 14.68 20.27 -30.88
C PRO A 68 14.49 21.43 -31.88
N LYS A 69 13.27 21.67 -32.34
CA LYS A 69 12.93 22.92 -33.03
C LYS A 69 12.73 24.03 -31.99
N LEU A 70 13.82 24.51 -31.41
CA LEU A 70 13.81 25.42 -30.27
C LEU A 70 14.17 26.85 -30.70
N ARG A 71 13.27 27.81 -30.48
CA ARG A 71 13.60 29.25 -30.54
C ARG A 71 13.82 29.79 -29.14
N LYS A 72 14.42 30.98 -29.01
CA LYS A 72 14.63 31.65 -27.70
C LYS A 72 13.36 31.70 -26.84
N GLY A 73 12.20 31.93 -27.46
CA GLY A 73 10.91 31.99 -26.75
C GLY A 73 10.47 30.66 -26.15
N ASP A 74 10.87 29.54 -26.72
CA ASP A 74 10.48 28.21 -26.28
C ASP A 74 11.34 27.74 -25.10
N LEU A 75 12.65 28.02 -25.13
CA LEU A 75 13.51 27.81 -23.96
C LEU A 75 13.06 28.66 -22.76
N SER A 76 12.60 29.90 -23.00
CA SER A 76 12.02 30.73 -21.94
C SER A 76 10.78 30.10 -21.30
N LYS A 77 9.91 29.43 -22.07
CA LYS A 77 8.70 28.80 -21.55
C LYS A 77 9.05 27.60 -20.66
N TYR A 78 10.08 26.84 -21.04
CA TYR A 78 10.62 25.75 -20.24
C TYR A 78 11.26 26.25 -18.94
N GLU A 79 12.11 27.27 -19.02
CA GLU A 79 12.75 27.88 -17.85
C GLU A 79 11.79 28.48 -16.83
N LEU A 80 10.61 28.92 -17.27
CA LEU A 80 9.58 29.52 -16.42
C LEU A 80 8.52 28.50 -15.96
N GLY A 81 8.63 27.23 -16.35
CA GLY A 81 7.62 26.21 -16.05
C GLY A 81 6.26 26.41 -16.74
N ARG A 82 6.16 27.32 -17.72
CA ARG A 82 4.93 27.57 -18.49
C ARG A 82 4.60 26.43 -19.45
N THR A 83 5.61 25.67 -19.83
CA THR A 83 5.46 24.46 -20.65
C THR A 83 6.39 23.41 -20.04
N PRO A 84 5.93 22.16 -19.85
CA PRO A 84 6.80 21.11 -19.35
C PRO A 84 7.89 20.79 -20.37
N VAL A 85 9.10 20.58 -19.88
CA VAL A 85 10.21 20.09 -20.69
C VAL A 85 9.92 18.65 -21.10
N PRO A 86 9.96 18.31 -22.40
CA PRO A 86 9.80 16.93 -22.84
C PRO A 86 10.89 16.03 -22.25
N VAL A 87 10.54 14.81 -21.81
CA VAL A 87 11.47 13.88 -21.15
C VAL A 87 12.74 13.63 -21.98
N TRP A 88 12.61 13.47 -23.30
CA TRP A 88 13.75 13.27 -24.20
C TRP A 88 14.72 14.47 -24.27
N MET A 89 14.30 15.66 -23.81
CA MET A 89 15.11 16.88 -23.81
C MET A 89 15.90 17.06 -22.50
N ILE A 90 15.64 16.25 -21.47
CA ILE A 90 16.32 16.33 -20.18
C ILE A 90 17.80 15.97 -20.32
N ASP A 91 18.15 14.88 -21.01
CA ASP A 91 19.55 14.49 -21.26
C ASP A 91 20.34 15.56 -22.03
N PRO A 92 19.84 16.11 -23.15
CA PRO A 92 20.46 17.27 -23.80
C PRO A 92 20.71 18.46 -22.88
N LEU A 93 19.76 18.80 -22.00
CA LEU A 93 19.92 19.91 -21.04
C LEU A 93 20.96 19.60 -19.97
N CYS A 94 21.04 18.35 -19.50
CA CYS A 94 22.06 17.88 -18.57
C CYS A 94 23.46 17.98 -19.20
N ARG A 95 23.60 17.59 -20.48
CA ARG A 95 24.85 17.71 -21.23
C ARG A 95 25.25 19.16 -21.49
N LEU A 96 24.29 20.02 -21.84
CA LEU A 96 24.53 21.45 -22.04
C LEU A 96 25.10 22.12 -20.79
N TYR A 97 24.49 21.86 -19.63
CA TYR A 97 24.88 22.51 -18.38
C TYR A 97 25.90 21.73 -17.54
N ARG A 98 26.28 20.53 -17.99
CA ARG A 98 27.13 19.56 -17.26
C ARG A 98 26.60 19.33 -15.83
N ALA A 99 25.29 19.12 -15.75
CA ALA A 99 24.57 19.00 -14.48
C ALA A 99 23.76 17.70 -14.44
N ARG A 100 23.46 17.22 -13.23
CA ARG A 100 22.52 16.12 -13.03
C ARG A 100 21.06 16.58 -13.25
N PRO A 101 20.14 15.68 -13.60
CA PRO A 101 18.72 16.02 -13.76
C PRO A 101 18.11 16.70 -12.52
N ASP A 102 18.42 16.19 -11.33
CA ASP A 102 17.94 16.72 -10.05
C ASP A 102 18.41 18.17 -9.81
N TRP A 103 19.63 18.51 -10.23
CA TRP A 103 20.16 19.86 -10.12
C TRP A 103 19.47 20.86 -11.08
N LEU A 104 18.94 20.39 -12.20
CA LEU A 104 18.16 21.20 -13.13
C LEU A 104 16.69 21.33 -12.72
N GLY A 105 16.29 20.70 -11.61
CA GLY A 105 14.92 20.65 -11.13
C GLY A 105 14.09 19.53 -11.76
N PHE A 106 14.74 18.50 -12.31
CA PHE A 106 14.12 17.32 -12.92
C PHE A 106 14.38 16.08 -12.06
N GLY A 107 13.48 15.81 -11.11
CA GLY A 107 13.61 14.67 -10.19
C GLY A 107 14.37 15.00 -8.90
N GLY A 108 14.43 14.03 -7.97
CA GLY A 108 15.17 14.12 -6.71
C GLY A 108 16.43 13.24 -6.71
N ASP A 109 17.32 13.45 -5.74
CA ASP A 109 18.41 12.51 -5.49
C ASP A 109 17.90 11.35 -4.62
N TYR A 110 17.91 10.14 -5.18
CA TYR A 110 17.40 8.91 -4.54
C TYR A 110 18.52 7.92 -4.19
N SER A 111 19.79 8.31 -4.34
CA SER A 111 20.91 7.48 -3.88
C SER A 111 20.98 7.46 -2.36
N GLU A 112 21.18 6.28 -1.75
CA GLU A 112 21.50 6.14 -0.33
C GLU A 112 22.95 6.63 -0.09
N GLY A 113 23.12 7.95 0.00
CA GLY A 113 24.36 8.60 0.38
C GLY A 113 24.29 9.11 1.82
N ASP A 114 25.47 9.21 2.45
CA ASP A 114 25.72 9.77 3.78
C ASP A 114 24.81 10.98 4.09
N PRO A 115 24.10 11.05 5.23
CA PRO A 115 23.21 12.17 5.57
C PRO A 115 23.89 13.56 5.56
N GLU A 116 25.23 13.62 5.65
CA GLU A 116 25.98 14.87 5.41
C GLU A 116 26.07 15.26 3.93
N ALA A 117 26.07 14.30 3.00
CA ALA A 117 26.03 14.56 1.55
C ALA A 117 24.63 14.96 1.05
N THR A 118 23.56 14.73 1.83
CA THR A 118 22.20 15.18 1.50
C THR A 118 22.05 16.71 1.52
N GLN A 119 23.05 17.44 2.03
CA GLN A 119 23.15 18.90 1.86
C GLN A 119 23.53 19.33 0.43
N ALA A 120 23.95 18.40 -0.45
CA ALA A 120 24.52 18.71 -1.76
C ALA A 120 23.49 18.93 -2.89
N THR A 121 22.19 18.73 -2.68
CA THR A 121 21.16 19.09 -3.67
C THR A 121 20.62 20.50 -3.35
N PRO A 122 21.09 21.56 -4.03
CA PRO A 122 20.77 22.94 -3.64
C PRO A 122 19.35 23.35 -4.02
N PHE A 123 18.68 22.52 -4.82
CA PHE A 123 17.35 22.77 -5.37
C PHE A 123 16.41 21.70 -4.83
N ARG A 124 15.58 22.04 -3.84
CA ARG A 124 14.41 21.21 -3.51
C ARG A 124 13.40 21.35 -4.66
N THR A 125 13.19 20.27 -5.41
CA THR A 125 12.15 20.20 -6.45
C THR A 125 10.75 20.38 -5.85
N PRO A 126 9.93 21.34 -6.32
CA PRO A 126 8.54 21.43 -5.91
C PRO A 126 7.62 20.40 -6.61
N PHE A 127 8.07 19.74 -7.70
CA PHE A 127 7.24 18.79 -8.46
C PHE A 127 8.08 17.74 -9.20
N PRO A 128 7.68 16.45 -9.21
CA PRO A 128 8.22 15.47 -10.13
C PRO A 128 7.59 15.59 -11.53
N LEU A 129 8.45 15.65 -12.55
CA LEU A 129 8.08 15.40 -13.95
C LEU A 129 8.03 13.90 -14.16
N ASP A 130 6.84 13.34 -14.35
CA ASP A 130 6.68 12.13 -15.15
C ASP A 130 5.38 12.20 -15.95
N LYS A 131 5.53 12.22 -17.28
CA LYS A 131 4.48 11.84 -18.22
C LYS A 131 4.79 10.41 -18.68
N PRO A 132 3.87 9.44 -18.51
CA PRO A 132 4.10 8.11 -19.02
C PRO A 132 3.99 8.07 -20.55
N ASP A 133 4.82 7.20 -21.11
CA ASP A 133 4.93 6.82 -22.52
C ASP A 133 3.57 6.40 -23.10
N GLN A 134 3.25 6.89 -24.30
CA GLN A 134 2.16 6.36 -25.11
C GLN A 134 2.73 5.29 -26.05
N ARG A 135 2.53 4.00 -25.72
CA ARG A 135 2.19 2.94 -26.69
C ARG A 135 2.00 1.58 -26.00
N GLY A 136 0.83 0.97 -26.23
CA GLY A 136 0.67 -0.49 -26.22
C GLY A 136 -0.40 -1.07 -25.29
N HIS A 137 -1.65 -1.14 -25.81
CA HIS A 137 -2.71 -2.12 -25.47
C HIS A 137 -3.28 -2.10 -24.03
N ARG A 138 -4.60 -2.18 -23.76
CA ARG A 138 -5.76 -2.76 -24.45
C ARG A 138 -7.00 -1.93 -24.11
N ARG A 139 -7.97 -1.89 -25.03
CA ARG A 139 -9.33 -1.41 -24.77
C ARG A 139 -9.92 -2.21 -23.59
N SER A 140 -10.20 -1.54 -22.48
CA SER A 140 -11.28 -1.95 -21.58
C SER A 140 -12.43 -0.98 -21.79
N GLN A 141 -13.58 -1.55 -22.14
CA GLN A 141 -14.83 -0.87 -22.37
C GLN A 141 -15.23 -0.09 -21.11
N ILE A 142 -15.32 1.23 -21.23
CA ILE A 142 -15.98 2.08 -20.25
C ILE A 142 -17.49 1.93 -20.50
N LEU A 143 -18.20 1.31 -19.57
CA LEU A 143 -19.65 1.45 -19.45
C LEU A 143 -19.96 2.95 -19.22
N PRO A 144 -20.97 3.53 -19.88
CA PRO A 144 -21.37 4.90 -19.56
C PRO A 144 -22.06 4.91 -18.18
N PRO A 145 -21.82 5.92 -17.33
CA PRO A 145 -22.64 6.13 -16.16
C PRO A 145 -24.04 6.57 -16.61
N LEU A 146 -25.03 5.77 -16.23
CA LEU A 146 -26.43 6.15 -16.20
C LEU A 146 -26.63 7.22 -15.12
N GLY A 147 -27.20 8.38 -15.50
CA GLY A 147 -28.02 9.16 -14.57
C GLY A 147 -27.76 10.66 -14.50
N ILE A 148 -28.73 11.40 -15.05
CA ILE A 148 -29.23 12.72 -14.60
C ILE A 148 -28.41 13.97 -15.01
N GLY A 149 -28.58 14.35 -16.27
CA GLY A 149 -28.22 15.68 -16.80
C GLY A 149 -28.95 16.03 -18.12
N GLY A 150 -30.11 15.41 -18.35
CA GLY A 150 -30.68 15.22 -19.69
C GLY A 150 -31.20 16.46 -20.41
N SER A 151 -31.48 17.57 -19.72
CA SER A 151 -32.06 18.74 -20.42
C SER A 151 -30.98 19.70 -20.97
N ASP A 152 -30.00 20.06 -20.14
CA ASP A 152 -29.05 21.12 -20.47
C ASP A 152 -27.91 20.64 -21.36
N GLU A 153 -27.41 19.42 -21.14
CA GLU A 153 -26.37 18.80 -21.97
C GLU A 153 -26.89 18.48 -23.39
N MET A 154 -28.18 18.14 -23.53
CA MET A 154 -28.83 17.94 -24.83
C MET A 154 -29.03 19.27 -25.56
N ARG A 155 -29.53 20.33 -24.89
CA ARG A 155 -29.67 21.68 -25.48
C ARG A 155 -28.34 22.25 -25.94
N ARG A 156 -27.27 22.06 -25.17
CA ARG A 156 -25.91 22.47 -25.52
C ARG A 156 -25.35 21.71 -26.73
N ARG A 157 -25.50 20.38 -26.78
CA ARG A 157 -25.05 19.57 -27.92
C ARG A 157 -25.78 19.96 -29.21
N GLU A 158 -27.05 20.29 -29.11
CA GLU A 158 -27.85 20.77 -30.24
C GLU A 158 -27.36 22.16 -30.72
N LEU A 159 -27.13 23.11 -29.80
CA LEU A 159 -26.55 24.43 -30.12
C LEU A 159 -25.16 24.32 -30.78
N LEU A 160 -24.28 23.43 -30.30
CA LEU A 160 -22.96 23.21 -30.91
C LEU A 160 -23.03 22.49 -32.27
N ARG A 161 -24.04 21.64 -32.49
CA ARG A 161 -24.30 21.03 -33.80
C ARG A 161 -24.82 22.07 -34.79
N GLN A 162 -25.67 23.00 -34.36
CA GLN A 162 -26.17 24.10 -35.19
C GLN A 162 -25.03 25.01 -35.69
N MET A 163 -23.99 25.25 -34.87
CA MET A 163 -22.76 25.94 -35.28
C MET A 163 -21.98 25.22 -36.37
N ALA A 164 -22.02 23.88 -36.43
CA ALA A 164 -21.28 23.09 -37.41
C ALA A 164 -21.95 23.03 -38.80
N VAL A 165 -23.25 23.35 -38.87
CA VAL A 165 -24.07 23.23 -40.09
C VAL A 165 -24.32 24.59 -40.76
N THR A 166 -24.13 25.70 -40.06
CA THR A 166 -24.35 27.05 -40.61
C THR A 166 -23.06 27.70 -41.12
N THR A 167 -22.83 27.62 -42.44
CA THR A 167 -21.80 28.44 -43.10
C THR A 167 -22.27 29.88 -43.26
N GLY A 168 -21.69 30.80 -42.48
CA GLY A 168 -21.71 32.24 -42.81
C GLY A 168 -22.51 33.20 -41.92
N LEU A 169 -22.90 32.87 -40.69
CA LEU A 169 -23.57 33.80 -39.77
C LEU A 169 -22.81 34.01 -38.45
N ALA A 170 -22.91 35.22 -37.90
CA ALA A 170 -22.28 35.64 -36.65
C ALA A 170 -22.73 34.76 -35.46
N LEU A 171 -21.79 34.43 -34.57
CA LEU A 171 -22.07 33.66 -33.35
C LEU A 171 -23.11 34.40 -32.50
N THR A 172 -24.20 33.72 -32.14
CA THR A 172 -25.20 34.25 -31.21
C THR A 172 -24.68 34.18 -29.77
N PRO A 173 -25.24 34.98 -28.83
CA PRO A 173 -24.87 34.91 -27.41
C PRO A 173 -25.03 33.50 -26.80
N SER A 174 -26.02 32.72 -27.22
CA SER A 174 -26.22 31.34 -26.75
C SER A 174 -25.14 30.37 -27.24
N HIS A 175 -24.60 30.56 -28.45
CA HIS A 175 -23.44 29.81 -28.93
C HIS A 175 -22.18 30.14 -28.12
N LEU A 176 -21.95 31.41 -27.79
CA LEU A 176 -20.82 31.82 -26.95
C LEU A 176 -20.91 31.26 -25.52
N VAL A 177 -22.11 31.22 -24.94
CA VAL A 177 -22.35 30.56 -23.64
C VAL A 177 -22.06 29.06 -23.72
N ALA A 178 -22.48 28.36 -24.77
CA ALA A 178 -22.19 26.92 -24.93
C ALA A 178 -20.69 26.62 -25.13
N VAL A 179 -19.96 27.51 -25.83
CA VAL A 179 -18.49 27.45 -25.97
C VAL A 179 -17.81 27.68 -24.62
N GLU A 180 -18.24 28.70 -23.87
CA GLU A 180 -17.68 29.02 -22.56
C GLU A 180 -17.97 27.92 -21.53
N GLN A 181 -19.18 27.35 -21.51
CA GLN A 181 -19.51 26.16 -20.71
C GLN A 181 -18.67 24.94 -21.09
N THR A 182 -18.18 24.85 -22.33
CA THR A 182 -17.27 23.78 -22.75
C THR A 182 -15.84 24.03 -22.26
N ARG A 183 -15.37 25.29 -22.31
CA ARG A 183 -14.10 25.71 -21.71
C ARG A 183 -14.10 25.56 -20.19
N GLN A 184 -15.19 25.96 -19.55
CA GLN A 184 -15.35 25.93 -18.10
C GLN A 184 -15.47 24.51 -17.58
N ARG A 185 -16.10 23.58 -18.32
CA ARG A 185 -16.03 22.14 -17.99
C ARG A 185 -14.65 21.55 -18.15
N LEU A 186 -13.86 21.98 -19.13
CA LEU A 186 -12.44 21.60 -19.17
C LEU A 186 -11.73 22.15 -17.93
N TYR A 187 -12.00 23.38 -17.54
CA TYR A 187 -11.43 24.01 -16.35
C TYR A 187 -11.87 23.32 -15.06
N GLU A 188 -13.14 22.97 -14.87
CA GLU A 188 -13.65 22.22 -13.70
C GLU A 188 -13.16 20.77 -13.69
N ALA A 189 -13.08 20.12 -14.86
CA ALA A 189 -12.51 18.77 -14.98
C ALA A 189 -10.99 18.72 -14.77
N THR A 190 -10.30 19.87 -14.82
CA THR A 190 -8.85 20.01 -14.57
C THR A 190 -8.53 20.69 -13.24
N SER A 191 -9.45 21.50 -12.72
CA SER A 191 -9.44 22.11 -11.39
C SER A 191 -10.07 21.13 -10.40
N GLY A 192 -9.58 19.89 -10.42
CA GLY A 192 -9.99 18.88 -9.45
C GLY A 192 -9.85 19.48 -8.07
N HIS A 193 -10.95 19.55 -7.33
CA HIS A 193 -10.90 19.79 -5.90
C HIS A 193 -10.12 18.60 -5.34
N GLY A 194 -8.81 18.77 -5.18
CA GLY A 194 -7.98 17.76 -4.55
C GLY A 194 -8.56 17.45 -3.18
N ILE A 195 -8.39 16.22 -2.72
CA ILE A 195 -8.74 15.87 -1.35
C ILE A 195 -8.08 16.89 -0.39
N PRO A 196 -8.85 17.51 0.51
CA PRO A 196 -8.27 18.41 1.51
C PRO A 196 -7.19 17.68 2.30
N ALA A 197 -6.09 18.38 2.63
CA ALA A 197 -4.93 17.76 3.27
C ALA A 197 -5.30 17.12 4.63
N ASP A 198 -6.14 17.78 5.40
CA ASP A 198 -6.69 17.31 6.68
C ASP A 198 -7.53 16.03 6.53
N VAL A 199 -8.32 15.94 5.46
CA VAL A 199 -9.10 14.73 5.15
C VAL A 199 -8.16 13.58 4.79
N LEU A 200 -7.18 13.81 3.92
CA LEU A 200 -6.21 12.80 3.53
C LEU A 200 -5.39 12.31 4.73
N ASP A 201 -4.90 13.22 5.56
CA ASP A 201 -4.11 12.89 6.74
C ASP A 201 -4.97 12.11 7.77
N ARG A 202 -6.27 12.44 7.93
CA ARG A 202 -7.20 11.64 8.74
C ARG A 202 -7.38 10.23 8.18
N LEU A 203 -7.60 10.09 6.87
CA LEU A 203 -7.79 8.78 6.23
C LEU A 203 -6.54 7.90 6.36
N GLU A 204 -5.36 8.49 6.26
CA GLU A 204 -4.10 7.77 6.52
C GLU A 204 -3.95 7.41 8.00
N GLY A 205 -4.36 8.29 8.90
CA GLY A 205 -4.39 8.05 10.34
C GLY A 205 -5.33 6.91 10.77
N LEU A 206 -6.29 6.50 9.93
CA LEU A 206 -7.16 5.35 10.20
C LEU A 206 -6.36 4.07 10.42
N VAL A 207 -5.29 3.85 9.64
CA VAL A 207 -4.49 2.62 9.70
C VAL A 207 -3.90 2.43 11.10
N GLU A 208 -3.28 3.48 11.64
CA GLU A 208 -2.74 3.47 13.00
C GLU A 208 -3.86 3.39 14.05
N GLY A 209 -4.96 4.12 13.86
CA GLY A 209 -6.11 4.09 14.76
C GLY A 209 -6.77 2.71 14.88
N TYR A 210 -6.77 1.92 13.81
CA TYR A 210 -7.24 0.54 13.82
C TYR A 210 -6.25 -0.40 14.50
N GLU A 211 -4.95 -0.20 14.30
CA GLU A 211 -3.93 -0.98 14.98
C GLU A 211 -4.00 -0.83 16.50
N GLN A 212 -4.11 0.41 16.98
CA GLN A 212 -4.19 0.72 18.42
C GLN A 212 -5.46 0.14 19.08
N ARG A 213 -6.59 0.14 18.36
CA ARG A 213 -7.91 -0.29 18.88
C ARG A 213 -8.30 -1.71 18.50
N PHE A 214 -7.40 -2.48 17.87
CA PHE A 214 -7.76 -3.75 17.25
C PHE A 214 -8.42 -4.75 18.21
N TYR A 215 -7.98 -4.82 19.46
CA TYR A 215 -8.55 -5.71 20.48
C TYR A 215 -9.63 -5.05 21.35
N SER A 216 -9.98 -3.80 21.06
CA SER A 216 -10.94 -3.02 21.87
C SER A 216 -12.39 -3.13 21.40
N MET A 217 -12.62 -3.73 20.22
CA MET A 217 -13.95 -3.85 19.62
C MET A 217 -14.30 -5.32 19.35
N SER A 218 -15.58 -5.64 19.45
CA SER A 218 -16.07 -6.94 19.02
C SER A 218 -15.98 -7.07 17.49
N PRO A 219 -15.85 -8.30 16.94
CA PRO A 219 -15.61 -8.49 15.51
C PRO A 219 -16.68 -7.88 14.59
N ALA A 220 -17.97 -7.94 14.98
CA ALA A 220 -19.08 -7.38 14.20
C ALA A 220 -19.09 -5.84 14.23
N ALA A 221 -18.85 -5.24 15.41
CA ALA A 221 -18.76 -3.78 15.55
C ALA A 221 -17.58 -3.22 14.75
N GLN A 222 -16.42 -3.88 14.82
CA GLN A 222 -15.24 -3.52 14.04
C GLN A 222 -15.51 -3.55 12.53
N LEU A 223 -16.19 -4.60 12.03
CA LEU A 223 -16.55 -4.70 10.62
C LEU A 223 -17.46 -3.54 10.19
N GLY A 224 -18.46 -3.19 11.01
CA GLY A 224 -19.35 -2.05 10.73
C GLY A 224 -18.58 -0.74 10.53
N THR A 225 -17.69 -0.39 11.46
CA THR A 225 -16.85 0.80 11.34
C THR A 225 -15.92 0.73 10.13
N LEU A 226 -15.31 -0.43 9.87
CA LEU A 226 -14.42 -0.64 8.72
C LEU A 226 -15.11 -0.39 7.39
N MET A 227 -16.38 -0.79 7.25
CA MET A 227 -17.12 -0.57 6.00
C MET A 227 -17.42 0.91 5.78
N THR A 228 -17.78 1.66 6.82
CA THR A 228 -17.99 3.12 6.70
C THR A 228 -16.72 3.85 6.26
N ASP A 229 -15.58 3.53 6.89
CA ASP A 229 -14.29 4.13 6.54
C ASP A 229 -13.83 3.70 5.13
N PHE A 230 -14.08 2.44 4.75
CA PHE A 230 -13.74 1.94 3.42
C PHE A 230 -14.59 2.57 2.31
N ASP A 231 -15.87 2.82 2.56
CA ASP A 231 -16.77 3.52 1.63
C ASP A 231 -16.28 4.94 1.38
N GLU A 232 -15.86 5.66 2.41
CA GLU A 232 -15.28 7.01 2.27
C GLU A 232 -13.99 6.98 1.43
N VAL A 233 -13.07 6.05 1.71
CA VAL A 233 -11.84 5.91 0.90
C VAL A 233 -12.17 5.57 -0.56
N THR A 234 -13.19 4.74 -0.78
CA THR A 234 -13.64 4.35 -2.12
C THR A 234 -14.25 5.52 -2.88
N GLU A 235 -15.05 6.36 -2.21
CA GLU A 235 -15.58 7.59 -2.76
C GLU A 235 -14.44 8.49 -3.24
N TRP A 236 -13.43 8.73 -2.39
CA TRP A 236 -12.26 9.52 -2.76
C TRP A 236 -11.47 8.94 -3.92
N LEU A 237 -11.26 7.62 -3.95
CA LEU A 237 -10.60 6.92 -5.07
C LEU A 237 -11.39 7.01 -6.39
N GLY A 238 -12.70 7.28 -6.34
CA GLY A 238 -13.53 7.54 -7.51
C GLY A 238 -13.27 8.89 -8.19
N HIS A 239 -12.63 9.84 -7.50
CA HIS A 239 -12.27 11.13 -8.05
C HIS A 239 -10.97 11.09 -8.87
N ARG A 240 -10.77 12.11 -9.73
CA ARG A 240 -9.50 12.33 -10.41
C ARG A 240 -8.49 12.92 -9.45
N LEU A 241 -7.59 12.08 -8.95
CA LEU A 241 -6.56 12.45 -7.99
C LEU A 241 -5.16 12.45 -8.62
N PRO A 242 -4.22 13.27 -8.12
CA PRO A 242 -2.82 13.12 -8.43
C PRO A 242 -2.34 11.70 -8.10
N VAL A 243 -1.46 11.12 -8.93
CA VAL A 243 -0.98 9.73 -8.79
C VAL A 243 -0.46 9.43 -7.38
N MET A 244 0.30 10.35 -6.78
CA MET A 244 0.84 10.15 -5.43
C MET A 244 -0.26 10.11 -4.36
N THR A 245 -1.27 10.97 -4.47
CA THR A 245 -2.44 10.96 -3.58
C THR A 245 -3.26 9.70 -3.77
N GLN A 246 -3.45 9.26 -5.02
CA GLN A 246 -4.16 8.03 -5.32
C GLN A 246 -3.43 6.82 -4.71
N ARG A 247 -2.09 6.76 -4.79
CA ARG A 247 -1.28 5.70 -4.17
C ARG A 247 -1.39 5.68 -2.64
N ARG A 248 -1.41 6.86 -2.02
CA ARG A 248 -1.65 7.01 -0.57
C ARG A 248 -3.02 6.46 -0.16
N LEU A 249 -4.08 6.79 -0.90
CA LEU A 249 -5.42 6.24 -0.63
C LEU A 249 -5.52 4.74 -0.94
N TRP A 250 -4.87 4.25 -2.00
CA TRP A 250 -4.78 2.81 -2.26
C TRP A 250 -4.08 2.06 -1.13
N ARG A 251 -3.07 2.68 -0.50
CA ARG A 251 -2.43 2.13 0.70
C ARG A 251 -3.46 1.96 1.82
N VAL A 252 -4.21 3.03 2.14
CA VAL A 252 -5.28 2.97 3.16
C VAL A 252 -6.31 1.89 2.82
N ALA A 253 -6.82 1.88 1.58
CA ALA A 253 -7.76 0.86 1.11
C ALA A 253 -7.22 -0.57 1.28
N ALA A 254 -5.93 -0.79 1.01
CA ALA A 254 -5.31 -2.10 1.16
C ALA A 254 -5.31 -2.58 2.62
N TYR A 255 -4.95 -1.69 3.56
CA TYR A 255 -4.97 -1.98 4.99
C TYR A 255 -6.39 -2.27 5.50
N LEU A 256 -7.36 -1.41 5.15
CA LEU A 256 -8.76 -1.59 5.54
C LEU A 256 -9.35 -2.89 4.97
N ALA A 257 -9.04 -3.23 3.71
CA ALA A 257 -9.49 -4.47 3.09
C ALA A 257 -8.89 -5.72 3.75
N GLU A 258 -7.63 -5.68 4.20
CA GLU A 258 -7.01 -6.79 4.93
C GLU A 258 -7.64 -6.98 6.32
N LEU A 259 -7.98 -5.88 7.01
CA LEU A 259 -8.74 -5.93 8.26
C LEU A 259 -10.15 -6.48 8.07
N ALA A 260 -10.86 -6.03 7.04
CA ALA A 260 -12.19 -6.52 6.69
C ALA A 260 -12.17 -8.04 6.45
N SER A 261 -11.15 -8.54 5.73
CA SER A 261 -10.91 -9.98 5.57
C SER A 261 -10.72 -10.69 6.91
N GLY A 262 -9.91 -10.11 7.82
CA GLY A 262 -9.70 -10.64 9.17
C GLY A 262 -10.99 -10.73 9.99
N SER A 263 -11.80 -9.67 10.02
CA SER A 263 -13.07 -9.61 10.74
C SER A 263 -14.10 -10.59 10.17
N LEU A 264 -14.25 -10.66 8.85
CA LEU A 264 -15.13 -11.62 8.18
C LEU A 264 -14.74 -13.07 8.47
N SER A 265 -13.44 -13.38 8.47
CA SER A 265 -12.95 -14.71 8.84
C SER A 265 -13.30 -15.08 10.28
N VAL A 266 -13.16 -14.16 11.23
CA VAL A 266 -13.56 -14.38 12.64
C VAL A 266 -15.08 -14.63 12.75
N LEU A 267 -15.87 -13.95 11.92
CA LEU A 267 -17.33 -14.12 11.82
C LEU A 267 -17.75 -15.35 11.00
N GLY A 268 -16.81 -16.15 10.48
CA GLY A 268 -17.08 -17.36 9.71
C GLY A 268 -17.44 -17.14 8.23
N GLN A 269 -17.39 -15.90 7.74
CA GLN A 269 -17.65 -15.56 6.34
C GLN A 269 -16.40 -15.77 5.48
N TYR A 270 -15.94 -17.02 5.36
CA TYR A 270 -14.63 -17.34 4.77
C TYR A 270 -14.53 -17.00 3.28
N ARG A 271 -15.63 -17.16 2.52
CA ARG A 271 -15.65 -16.82 1.09
C ARG A 271 -15.49 -15.31 0.88
N ASP A 272 -16.22 -14.51 1.65
CA ASP A 272 -16.13 -13.05 1.59
C ASP A 272 -14.76 -12.58 2.11
N ALA A 273 -14.24 -13.20 3.17
CA ALA A 273 -12.90 -12.92 3.66
C ALA A 273 -11.83 -13.13 2.57
N ALA A 274 -11.91 -14.20 1.78
CA ALA A 274 -11.01 -14.44 0.66
C ALA A 274 -11.18 -13.40 -0.47
N ALA A 275 -12.41 -12.98 -0.76
CA ALA A 275 -12.68 -11.91 -1.73
C ALA A 275 -12.07 -10.57 -1.28
N TRP A 276 -12.27 -10.18 -0.03
CA TRP A 276 -11.68 -8.98 0.56
C TRP A 276 -10.15 -9.00 0.56
N LEU A 277 -9.54 -10.16 0.74
CA LEU A 277 -8.09 -10.28 0.66
C LEU A 277 -7.57 -10.16 -0.78
N THR A 278 -8.39 -10.51 -1.78
CA THR A 278 -8.10 -10.24 -3.19
C THR A 278 -8.20 -8.74 -3.50
N THR A 279 -9.17 -8.04 -2.91
CA THR A 279 -9.24 -6.57 -2.93
C THR A 279 -8.00 -5.95 -2.31
N ALA A 280 -7.58 -6.42 -1.12
CA ALA A 280 -6.38 -5.95 -0.45
C ALA A 280 -5.12 -6.16 -1.30
N ARG A 281 -4.99 -7.29 -2.00
CA ARG A 281 -3.87 -7.58 -2.91
C ARG A 281 -3.81 -6.55 -4.03
N THR A 282 -4.95 -6.31 -4.67
CA THR A 282 -5.06 -5.34 -5.77
C THR A 282 -4.71 -3.94 -5.29
N ALA A 283 -5.28 -3.51 -4.16
CA ALA A 283 -5.01 -2.20 -3.57
C ALA A 283 -3.54 -2.03 -3.15
N ALA A 284 -2.93 -3.05 -2.55
CA ALA A 284 -1.52 -3.02 -2.16
C ALA A 284 -0.59 -2.89 -3.38
N ASP A 285 -0.90 -3.61 -4.47
CA ASP A 285 -0.16 -3.52 -5.72
C ASP A 285 -0.31 -2.12 -6.37
N GLN A 286 -1.51 -1.51 -6.33
CA GLN A 286 -1.74 -0.14 -6.81
C GLN A 286 -1.04 0.93 -5.96
N ALA A 287 -1.00 0.74 -4.63
CA ALA A 287 -0.24 1.60 -3.72
C ALA A 287 1.28 1.53 -4.00
N GLY A 288 1.72 0.39 -4.52
CA GLY A 288 3.12 0.03 -4.72
C GLY A 288 3.92 -0.04 -3.41
N ASP A 289 3.25 -0.32 -2.29
CA ASP A 289 3.90 -0.69 -1.04
C ASP A 289 4.29 -2.17 -1.10
N ARG A 290 5.56 -2.43 -1.43
CA ARG A 290 6.06 -3.80 -1.64
C ARG A 290 6.08 -4.63 -0.36
N ALA A 291 6.32 -4.01 0.80
CA ALA A 291 6.34 -4.71 2.08
C ALA A 291 4.94 -5.17 2.46
N PHE A 292 3.94 -4.28 2.31
CA PHE A 292 2.55 -4.64 2.58
C PHE A 292 1.97 -5.59 1.54
N ALA A 293 2.30 -5.41 0.25
CA ALA A 293 1.93 -6.37 -0.80
C ALA A 293 2.47 -7.79 -0.53
N THR A 294 3.65 -7.89 0.12
CA THR A 294 4.23 -9.15 0.59
C THR A 294 3.43 -9.73 1.76
N TRP A 295 3.05 -8.87 2.73
CA TRP A 295 2.18 -9.25 3.84
C TRP A 295 0.85 -9.83 3.36
N VAL A 296 0.16 -9.16 2.42
CA VAL A 296 -1.15 -9.60 1.93
C VAL A 296 -1.08 -10.98 1.28
N ARG A 297 -0.03 -11.27 0.49
CA ARG A 297 0.18 -12.61 -0.08
C ARG A 297 0.42 -13.66 1.01
N ALA A 298 1.21 -13.34 2.03
CA ALA A 298 1.37 -14.22 3.18
C ALA A 298 0.05 -14.41 3.96
N ALA A 299 -0.79 -13.38 4.08
CA ALA A 299 -2.13 -13.50 4.67
C ALA A 299 -3.05 -14.41 3.83
N GLN A 300 -2.92 -14.42 2.50
CA GLN A 300 -3.65 -15.37 1.63
C GLN A 300 -3.23 -16.81 1.96
N SER A 301 -1.95 -17.05 2.25
CA SER A 301 -1.47 -18.35 2.75
C SER A 301 -2.14 -18.73 4.08
N VAL A 302 -2.27 -17.77 5.01
CA VAL A 302 -2.98 -17.99 6.29
C VAL A 302 -4.42 -18.42 6.05
N ARG A 303 -5.17 -17.72 5.19
CA ARG A 303 -6.58 -18.06 4.91
C ARG A 303 -6.72 -19.44 4.27
N ALA A 304 -5.92 -19.72 3.24
CA ALA A 304 -5.94 -21.00 2.55
C ALA A 304 -5.67 -22.18 3.52
N LEU A 305 -4.70 -22.07 4.42
CA LEU A 305 -4.43 -23.14 5.38
C LEU A 305 -5.48 -23.22 6.49
N ILE A 306 -5.78 -22.10 7.15
CA ILE A 306 -6.52 -22.10 8.42
C ILE A 306 -8.04 -22.17 8.23
N ASP A 307 -8.54 -21.53 7.17
CA ASP A 307 -9.98 -21.44 6.92
C ASP A 307 -10.43 -22.56 5.96
N GLU A 308 -9.60 -22.89 4.95
CA GLU A 308 -9.95 -23.86 3.90
C GLU A 308 -9.26 -25.23 4.05
N GLY A 309 -8.14 -25.32 4.79
CA GLY A 309 -7.35 -26.56 4.88
C GLY A 309 -6.58 -26.90 3.59
N ASP A 310 -6.45 -25.96 2.66
CA ASP A 310 -5.79 -26.14 1.36
C ASP A 310 -4.29 -25.89 1.48
N VAL A 311 -3.56 -26.96 1.79
CA VAL A 311 -2.09 -26.94 1.95
C VAL A 311 -1.37 -26.51 0.66
N PRO A 312 -1.66 -27.08 -0.53
CA PRO A 312 -1.00 -26.66 -1.77
C PRO A 312 -1.15 -25.17 -2.06
N ARG A 313 -2.36 -24.62 -1.93
CA ARG A 313 -2.61 -23.20 -2.16
C ARG A 313 -1.95 -22.31 -1.10
N ALA A 314 -1.93 -22.76 0.15
CA ALA A 314 -1.22 -22.05 1.21
C ALA A 314 0.29 -21.95 0.91
N LEU A 315 0.92 -23.05 0.48
CA LEU A 315 2.33 -23.06 0.10
C LEU A 315 2.60 -22.21 -1.15
N HIS A 316 1.68 -22.20 -2.12
CA HIS A 316 1.79 -21.34 -3.29
C HIS A 316 1.87 -19.85 -2.90
N HIS A 317 0.93 -19.37 -2.09
CA HIS A 317 0.91 -17.98 -1.64
C HIS A 317 2.12 -17.62 -0.74
N ALA A 318 2.59 -18.56 0.08
CA ALA A 318 3.80 -18.34 0.88
C ALA A 318 5.05 -18.16 0.00
N ARG A 319 5.17 -18.94 -1.09
CA ARG A 319 6.24 -18.77 -2.08
C ARG A 319 6.13 -17.44 -2.81
N GLU A 320 4.93 -17.11 -3.32
CA GLU A 320 4.69 -15.80 -3.96
C GLU A 320 5.10 -14.62 -3.06
N ALA A 321 4.80 -14.69 -1.76
CA ALA A 321 5.20 -13.66 -0.81
C ALA A 321 6.72 -13.54 -0.69
N LYS A 322 7.43 -14.67 -0.53
CA LYS A 322 8.90 -14.67 -0.44
C LYS A 322 9.57 -14.18 -1.72
N ASP A 323 9.06 -14.54 -2.89
CA ASP A 323 9.61 -14.11 -4.17
C ASP A 323 9.39 -12.61 -4.41
N LEU A 324 8.38 -12.02 -3.77
CA LEU A 324 8.10 -10.59 -3.89
C LEU A 324 9.13 -9.73 -3.13
N SER A 325 9.63 -10.13 -1.97
CA SER A 325 10.57 -9.30 -1.20
C SER A 325 12.01 -9.81 -1.28
N ARG A 326 12.96 -8.92 -1.61
CA ARG A 326 14.39 -9.25 -1.57
C ARG A 326 15.00 -9.17 -0.18
N ASN A 327 14.44 -8.30 0.67
CA ASN A 327 14.89 -8.07 2.04
C ASN A 327 13.90 -8.70 3.03
N PRO A 328 14.37 -9.17 4.20
CA PRO A 328 13.49 -9.63 5.28
C PRO A 328 12.45 -8.58 5.66
N CYS A 329 11.18 -8.95 5.64
CA CYS A 329 10.08 -8.11 6.11
C CYS A 329 9.03 -8.95 6.85
N ALA A 330 8.06 -8.28 7.50
CA ALA A 330 7.04 -8.99 8.28
C ALA A 330 6.24 -10.00 7.44
N GLY A 331 6.01 -9.72 6.15
CA GLY A 331 5.34 -10.63 5.24
C GLY A 331 6.16 -11.89 4.91
N THR A 332 7.48 -11.78 4.72
CA THR A 332 8.33 -12.96 4.51
C THR A 332 8.41 -13.83 5.76
N MET A 333 8.45 -13.21 6.94
CA MET A 333 8.34 -13.90 8.23
C MET A 333 7.03 -14.67 8.36
N LEU A 334 5.90 -14.04 8.02
CA LEU A 334 4.60 -14.70 8.04
C LEU A 334 4.54 -15.87 7.04
N ALA A 335 5.07 -15.69 5.83
CA ALA A 335 5.13 -16.75 4.82
C ALA A 335 5.92 -17.98 5.31
N LEU A 336 7.12 -17.77 5.89
CA LEU A 336 7.94 -18.85 6.44
C LEU A 336 7.24 -19.57 7.59
N ALA A 337 6.57 -18.83 8.47
CA ALA A 337 5.77 -19.41 9.54
C ALA A 337 4.62 -20.28 8.99
N MET A 338 3.99 -19.87 7.89
CA MET A 338 2.94 -20.66 7.24
C MET A 338 3.46 -21.92 6.56
N GLU A 339 4.68 -21.91 6.01
CA GLU A 339 5.33 -23.14 5.52
C GLU A 339 5.55 -24.14 6.65
N GLY A 340 6.03 -23.69 7.81
CA GLY A 340 6.21 -24.54 8.99
C GLY A 340 4.90 -25.10 9.54
N ARG A 341 3.82 -24.31 9.50
CA ARG A 341 2.47 -24.78 9.88
C ARG A 341 1.88 -25.74 8.87
N ALA A 342 2.10 -25.53 7.57
CA ALA A 342 1.67 -26.46 6.52
C ALA A 342 2.38 -27.82 6.66
N ALA A 343 3.67 -27.83 6.98
CA ALA A 343 4.41 -29.04 7.31
C ALA A 343 3.84 -29.74 8.57
N ALA A 344 3.59 -28.99 9.64
CA ALA A 344 2.95 -29.54 10.84
C ALA A 344 1.56 -30.13 10.56
N PHE A 345 0.76 -29.45 9.75
CA PHE A 345 -0.58 -29.88 9.35
C PHE A 345 -0.56 -31.21 8.58
N THR A 346 0.50 -31.49 7.83
CA THR A 346 0.69 -32.74 7.07
C THR A 346 1.44 -33.81 7.85
N GLY A 347 1.86 -33.53 9.08
CA GLY A 347 2.62 -34.47 9.93
C GLY A 347 4.12 -34.51 9.64
N ASP A 348 4.65 -33.64 8.77
CA ASP A 348 6.09 -33.55 8.51
C ASP A 348 6.77 -32.72 9.61
N GLU A 349 7.10 -33.40 10.70
CA GLU A 349 7.77 -32.81 11.85
C GLU A 349 9.16 -32.23 11.50
N ALA A 350 9.93 -32.93 10.67
CA ALA A 350 11.29 -32.52 10.33
C ALA A 350 11.26 -31.18 9.57
N ALA A 351 10.39 -31.07 8.56
CA ALA A 351 10.21 -29.82 7.82
C ALA A 351 9.63 -28.71 8.69
N SER A 352 8.68 -29.02 9.59
CA SER A 352 8.12 -28.02 10.50
C SER A 352 9.17 -27.46 11.46
N ARG A 353 9.99 -28.31 12.08
CA ARG A 353 11.08 -27.87 12.98
C ARG A 353 12.14 -27.08 12.23
N ALA A 354 12.50 -27.50 11.02
CA ALA A 354 13.42 -26.75 10.17
C ALA A 354 12.89 -25.34 9.85
N ALA A 355 11.59 -25.21 9.53
CA ALA A 355 10.96 -23.92 9.28
C ALA A 355 10.90 -23.05 10.55
N VAL A 356 10.63 -23.63 11.73
CA VAL A 356 10.65 -22.91 13.02
C VAL A 356 12.05 -22.37 13.32
N ASN A 357 13.11 -23.15 13.11
CA ASN A 357 14.48 -22.68 13.34
C ASN A 357 14.83 -21.54 12.38
N ARG A 358 14.54 -21.70 11.08
CA ARG A 358 14.72 -20.60 10.10
C ARG A 358 13.92 -19.35 10.47
N ALA A 359 12.72 -19.51 11.03
CA ALA A 359 11.91 -18.38 11.47
C ALA A 359 12.57 -17.64 12.63
N LYS A 360 13.21 -18.34 13.58
CA LYS A 360 13.99 -17.70 14.65
C LYS A 360 15.17 -16.92 14.06
N ASP A 361 15.96 -17.55 13.20
CA ASP A 361 17.14 -16.91 12.57
C ASP A 361 16.75 -15.67 11.74
N LEU A 362 15.64 -15.75 11.01
CA LEU A 362 15.12 -14.64 10.20
C LEU A 362 14.51 -13.53 11.06
N TRP A 363 13.91 -13.89 12.20
CA TRP A 363 13.36 -12.91 13.13
C TRP A 363 14.46 -12.03 13.71
N ASP A 364 15.61 -12.60 14.05
CA ASP A 364 16.77 -11.83 14.55
C ASP A 364 17.23 -10.78 13.53
N GLN A 365 17.22 -11.14 12.24
CA GLN A 365 17.61 -10.28 11.12
C GLN A 365 16.53 -9.27 10.69
N LEU A 366 15.32 -9.37 11.25
CA LEU A 366 14.21 -8.53 10.82
C LEU A 366 14.43 -7.07 11.28
N PRO A 367 14.26 -6.06 10.41
CA PRO A 367 14.34 -4.66 10.82
C PRO A 367 13.34 -4.32 11.93
N GLU A 368 13.72 -3.47 12.86
CA GLU A 368 12.92 -3.17 14.06
C GLU A 368 11.53 -2.63 13.73
N ALA A 369 11.40 -1.83 12.65
CA ALA A 369 10.10 -1.34 12.17
C ALA A 369 9.11 -2.48 11.83
N HIS A 370 9.62 -3.62 11.36
CA HIS A 370 8.81 -4.81 11.07
C HIS A 370 8.55 -5.69 12.29
N LYS A 371 9.20 -5.43 13.45
CA LYS A 371 8.94 -6.13 14.72
C LYS A 371 7.87 -5.43 15.56
N ARG A 372 7.78 -4.09 15.50
CA ARG A 372 6.92 -3.28 16.39
C ARG A 372 5.42 -3.45 16.15
N SER A 373 4.99 -3.43 14.88
CA SER A 373 3.56 -3.45 14.56
C SER A 373 2.89 -4.73 15.04
N GLY A 374 1.79 -4.58 15.79
CA GLY A 374 1.04 -5.71 16.33
C GLY A 374 0.22 -6.44 15.27
N LEU A 375 -0.26 -5.73 14.25
CA LEU A 375 -1.08 -6.29 13.19
C LEU A 375 -0.28 -6.71 11.98
N TRP A 376 0.51 -5.80 11.43
CA TRP A 376 1.23 -5.99 10.16
C TRP A 376 2.74 -6.13 10.34
N GLY A 377 3.22 -6.13 11.59
CA GLY A 377 4.56 -6.55 11.98
C GLY A 377 4.59 -8.01 12.44
N TYR A 378 5.78 -8.45 12.84
CA TYR A 378 6.06 -9.78 13.38
C TYR A 378 6.76 -9.69 14.75
N PRO A 379 6.07 -9.22 15.80
CA PRO A 379 6.63 -9.21 17.16
C PRO A 379 6.85 -10.65 17.65
N GLU A 380 7.73 -10.81 18.63
CA GLU A 380 8.11 -12.12 19.20
C GLU A 380 6.89 -12.96 19.62
N ARG A 381 5.83 -12.34 20.15
CA ARG A 381 4.57 -13.03 20.48
C ARG A 381 3.94 -13.81 19.31
N LYS A 382 4.08 -13.35 18.05
CA LYS A 382 3.59 -14.08 16.86
C LYS A 382 4.45 -15.32 16.58
N LEU A 383 5.74 -15.27 16.87
CA LEU A 383 6.65 -16.40 16.77
C LEU A 383 6.26 -17.49 17.78
N HIS A 384 6.08 -17.13 19.05
CA HIS A 384 5.61 -18.07 20.07
C HIS A 384 4.25 -18.67 19.74
N PHE A 385 3.32 -17.86 19.23
CA PHE A 385 2.03 -18.35 18.76
C PHE A 385 2.17 -19.38 17.62
N GLY A 386 3.06 -19.11 16.65
CA GLY A 386 3.36 -20.05 15.58
C GLY A 386 3.94 -21.38 16.08
N ILE A 387 4.91 -21.31 17.00
CA ILE A 387 5.53 -22.48 17.62
C ILE A 387 4.48 -23.32 18.37
N SER A 388 3.71 -22.68 19.25
CA SER A 388 2.62 -23.32 19.99
C SER A 388 1.71 -24.10 19.06
N ASN A 389 1.21 -23.44 18.00
CA ASN A 389 0.24 -24.04 17.10
C ASN A 389 0.84 -25.22 16.30
N SER A 390 2.07 -25.08 15.79
CA SER A 390 2.76 -26.17 15.09
C SER A 390 3.02 -27.37 16.00
N MET A 391 3.50 -27.14 17.23
CA MET A 391 3.80 -28.23 18.17
C MET A 391 2.55 -28.95 18.65
N THR A 392 1.43 -28.23 18.82
CA THR A 392 0.14 -28.88 19.10
C THR A 392 -0.30 -29.76 17.93
N MET A 393 -0.19 -29.31 16.68
CA MET A 393 -0.55 -30.13 15.51
C MET A 393 0.29 -31.42 15.40
N LEU A 394 1.56 -31.36 15.82
CA LEU A 394 2.49 -32.49 15.85
C LEU A 394 2.38 -33.37 17.10
N GLY A 395 1.48 -33.05 18.04
CA GLY A 395 1.36 -33.76 19.32
C GLY A 395 2.58 -33.59 20.25
N ARG A 396 3.43 -32.58 20.03
CA ARG A 396 4.56 -32.24 20.90
C ARG A 396 4.09 -31.37 22.07
N THR A 397 3.34 -31.99 22.97
CA THR A 397 2.52 -31.30 23.99
C THR A 397 3.35 -30.50 25.00
N SER A 398 4.53 -30.98 25.39
CA SER A 398 5.46 -30.26 26.28
C SER A 398 5.96 -28.95 25.67
N GLU A 399 6.46 -29.00 24.43
CA GLU A 399 6.95 -27.84 23.69
C GLU A 399 5.80 -26.86 23.38
N ALA A 400 4.63 -27.37 23.01
CA ALA A 400 3.44 -26.56 22.79
C ALA A 400 3.08 -25.77 24.05
N ARG A 401 3.00 -26.43 25.22
CA ARG A 401 2.70 -25.78 26.50
C ARG A 401 3.71 -24.71 26.89
N ALA A 402 5.00 -24.97 26.68
CA ALA A 402 6.04 -23.97 26.95
C ALA A 402 5.83 -22.69 26.13
N ALA A 403 5.52 -22.82 24.83
CA ALA A 403 5.23 -21.67 23.97
C ALA A 403 3.89 -20.98 24.32
N GLN A 404 2.89 -21.73 24.77
CA GLN A 404 1.58 -21.19 25.16
C GLN A 404 1.66 -20.22 26.34
N VAL A 405 2.59 -20.40 27.27
CA VAL A 405 2.81 -19.46 28.38
C VAL A 405 3.02 -18.04 27.86
N GLU A 406 3.89 -17.89 26.85
CA GLU A 406 4.18 -16.60 26.24
C GLU A 406 3.00 -16.05 25.45
N VAL A 407 2.20 -16.92 24.83
CA VAL A 407 0.96 -16.52 24.15
C VAL A 407 -0.03 -15.92 25.15
N PHE A 408 -0.29 -16.58 26.27
CA PHE A 408 -1.23 -16.10 27.28
C PHE A 408 -0.75 -14.84 28.01
N ARG A 409 0.58 -14.68 28.16
CA ARG A 409 1.18 -13.46 28.72
C ARG A 409 1.02 -12.26 27.79
N SER A 410 1.10 -12.47 26.48
CA SER A 410 1.26 -11.40 25.50
C SER A 410 -0.02 -10.99 24.76
N TYR A 411 -1.02 -11.87 24.69
CA TYR A 411 -2.26 -11.61 23.97
C TYR A 411 -3.42 -11.33 24.93
N PRO A 412 -4.26 -10.31 24.65
CA PRO A 412 -5.44 -10.05 25.46
C PRO A 412 -6.37 -11.26 25.52
N PRO A 413 -7.10 -11.44 26.64
CA PRO A 413 -8.21 -12.38 26.71
C PRO A 413 -9.16 -12.20 25.53
N TYR A 414 -9.75 -13.30 25.06
CA TYR A 414 -10.71 -13.34 23.95
C TYR A 414 -10.16 -13.00 22.56
N SER A 415 -8.91 -12.55 22.45
CA SER A 415 -8.26 -12.42 21.14
C SER A 415 -8.17 -13.77 20.42
N ARG A 416 -8.22 -13.74 19.08
CA ARG A 416 -8.14 -14.97 18.26
C ARG A 416 -6.92 -15.85 18.59
N PRO A 417 -5.69 -15.31 18.77
CA PRO A 417 -4.53 -16.13 19.17
C PRO A 417 -4.68 -16.74 20.57
N TYR A 418 -5.22 -16.00 21.53
CA TYR A 418 -5.47 -16.47 22.89
C TYR A 418 -6.47 -17.65 22.90
N LEU A 419 -7.60 -17.50 22.22
CA LEU A 419 -8.62 -18.56 22.13
C LEU A 419 -8.12 -19.78 21.36
N THR A 420 -7.33 -19.55 20.30
CA THR A 420 -6.68 -20.67 19.59
C THR A 420 -5.75 -21.44 20.51
N ALA A 421 -4.93 -20.75 21.32
CA ALA A 421 -4.05 -21.41 22.28
C ALA A 421 -4.82 -22.16 23.38
N LYS A 422 -6.01 -21.69 23.81
CA LYS A 422 -6.88 -22.44 24.73
C LYS A 422 -7.40 -23.75 24.12
N PHE A 423 -7.85 -23.73 22.87
CA PHE A 423 -8.26 -24.95 22.18
C PHE A 423 -7.07 -25.87 21.89
N ASP A 424 -5.90 -25.30 21.63
CA ASP A 424 -4.67 -26.07 21.46
C ASP A 424 -4.21 -26.72 22.79
N GLN A 425 -4.41 -26.07 23.95
CA GLN A 425 -4.26 -26.70 25.27
C GLN A 425 -5.19 -27.91 25.43
N ALA A 426 -6.46 -27.79 25.01
CA ALA A 426 -7.41 -28.90 25.07
C ALA A 426 -6.99 -30.08 24.19
N LYS A 427 -6.45 -29.80 22.98
CA LYS A 427 -5.87 -30.84 22.13
C LYS A 427 -4.65 -31.50 22.77
N CYS A 428 -3.78 -30.73 23.42
CA CYS A 428 -2.64 -31.29 24.14
C CYS A 428 -3.09 -32.26 25.25
N LEU A 429 -4.16 -31.95 26.00
CA LEU A 429 -4.73 -32.88 26.99
C LEU A 429 -5.20 -34.19 26.33
N ILE A 430 -5.87 -34.10 25.18
CA ILE A 430 -6.29 -35.29 24.43
C ILE A 430 -5.09 -36.12 23.98
N HIS A 431 -4.04 -35.47 23.45
CA HIS A 431 -2.81 -36.15 23.03
C HIS A 431 -2.08 -36.83 24.20
N ASP A 432 -2.16 -36.26 25.40
CA ASP A 432 -1.57 -36.81 26.63
C ASP A 432 -2.46 -37.91 27.28
N GLY A 433 -3.57 -38.30 26.65
CA GLY A 433 -4.44 -39.38 27.13
C GLY A 433 -5.54 -38.93 28.09
N GLU A 434 -5.83 -37.63 28.17
CA GLU A 434 -6.86 -37.03 29.02
C GLU A 434 -8.04 -36.44 28.19
N PRO A 435 -8.81 -37.26 27.47
CA PRO A 435 -9.84 -36.78 26.56
C PRO A 435 -10.99 -36.04 27.26
N ASP A 436 -11.39 -36.47 28.45
CA ASP A 436 -12.46 -35.82 29.21
C ASP A 436 -12.04 -34.44 29.71
N ALA A 437 -10.77 -34.29 30.14
CA ALA A 437 -10.21 -33.00 30.53
C ALA A 437 -10.12 -32.03 29.34
N GLY A 438 -9.72 -32.52 28.15
CA GLY A 438 -9.70 -31.73 26.92
C GLY A 438 -11.08 -31.23 26.51
N CYS A 439 -12.09 -32.11 26.56
CA CYS A 439 -13.48 -31.74 26.30
C CYS A 439 -13.99 -30.71 27.33
N ALA A 440 -13.80 -30.96 28.62
CA ALA A 440 -14.24 -30.07 29.70
C ALA A 440 -13.57 -28.68 29.61
N LEU A 441 -12.28 -28.62 29.30
CA LEU A 441 -11.57 -27.35 29.06
C LEU A 441 -12.18 -26.57 27.90
N THR A 442 -12.55 -27.26 26.83
CA THR A 442 -13.19 -26.64 25.65
C THR A 442 -14.56 -26.09 26.01
N VAL A 443 -15.39 -26.87 26.72
CA VAL A 443 -16.71 -26.44 27.20
C VAL A 443 -16.59 -25.20 28.08
N ARG A 444 -15.73 -25.24 29.10
CA ARG A 444 -15.50 -24.09 29.99
C ARG A 444 -15.07 -22.85 29.20
N THR A 445 -14.12 -23.01 28.27
CA THR A 445 -13.65 -21.89 27.43
C THR A 445 -14.80 -21.27 26.61
N LEU A 446 -15.75 -22.07 26.11
CA LEU A 446 -16.90 -21.55 25.37
C LEU A 446 -17.91 -20.84 26.28
N LEU A 447 -18.18 -21.38 27.47
CA LEU A 447 -19.14 -20.82 28.42
C LEU A 447 -18.64 -19.51 29.04
N ASP A 448 -17.34 -19.39 29.29
CA ASP A 448 -16.68 -18.20 29.85
C ASP A 448 -16.61 -17.02 28.85
N LEU A 449 -16.90 -17.27 27.57
CA LEU A 449 -16.90 -16.22 26.55
C LEU A 449 -18.16 -15.35 26.65
N PRO A 450 -18.03 -14.01 26.60
CA PRO A 450 -19.16 -13.13 26.33
C PRO A 450 -19.82 -13.48 24.98
N PRO A 451 -21.15 -13.36 24.83
CA PRO A 451 -21.88 -13.73 23.62
C PRO A 451 -21.28 -13.16 22.32
N GLU A 452 -20.81 -11.91 22.35
CA GLU A 452 -20.24 -11.19 21.21
C GLU A 452 -18.90 -11.78 20.70
N TYR A 453 -18.23 -12.62 21.50
CA TYR A 453 -17.00 -13.33 21.12
C TYR A 453 -17.22 -14.81 20.81
N ARG A 454 -18.46 -15.33 20.92
CA ARG A 454 -18.81 -16.71 20.55
C ARG A 454 -19.02 -16.85 19.04
N THR A 455 -18.04 -16.40 18.26
CA THR A 455 -18.15 -16.34 16.81
C THR A 455 -18.06 -17.72 16.14
N SER A 456 -18.48 -17.80 14.88
CA SER A 456 -18.42 -19.04 14.11
C SER A 456 -17.00 -19.62 13.97
N ASP A 457 -15.94 -18.78 13.91
CA ASP A 457 -14.55 -19.27 13.92
C ASP A 457 -14.20 -19.95 15.25
N VAL A 458 -14.65 -19.38 16.38
CA VAL A 458 -14.44 -19.96 17.72
C VAL A 458 -15.14 -21.31 17.84
N LEU A 459 -16.42 -21.39 17.43
CA LEU A 459 -17.19 -22.64 17.43
C LEU A 459 -16.56 -23.70 16.51
N ARG A 460 -16.11 -23.31 15.32
CA ARG A 460 -15.39 -24.20 14.40
C ARG A 460 -14.10 -24.74 15.01
N ARG A 461 -13.32 -23.89 15.70
CA ARG A 461 -12.09 -24.28 16.38
C ARG A 461 -12.35 -25.22 17.55
N ALA A 462 -13.36 -24.96 18.37
CA ALA A 462 -13.80 -25.91 19.39
C ALA A 462 -14.19 -27.27 18.77
N GLY A 463 -14.88 -27.26 17.63
CA GLY A 463 -15.16 -28.48 16.86
C GLY A 463 -13.92 -29.22 16.35
N THR A 464 -12.78 -28.54 16.17
CA THR A 464 -11.50 -29.22 15.83
C THR A 464 -11.00 -30.08 16.97
N VAL A 465 -11.29 -29.71 18.23
CA VAL A 465 -10.91 -30.50 19.42
C VAL A 465 -11.62 -31.86 19.39
N LEU A 466 -12.91 -31.89 19.04
CA LEU A 466 -13.65 -33.14 18.87
C LEU A 466 -13.06 -34.04 17.78
N ARG A 467 -12.50 -33.46 16.71
CA ARG A 467 -11.87 -34.23 15.62
C ARG A 467 -10.52 -34.84 16.02
N THR A 468 -9.87 -34.28 17.05
CA THR A 468 -8.64 -34.83 17.62
C THR A 468 -8.91 -36.09 18.48
N LEU A 469 -10.15 -36.33 18.93
CA LEU A 469 -10.47 -37.51 19.73
C LEU A 469 -10.30 -38.82 18.94
N PRO A 470 -9.57 -39.80 19.49
CA PRO A 470 -9.57 -41.18 19.00
C PRO A 470 -10.99 -41.76 18.95
N GLU A 471 -11.25 -42.68 18.02
CA GLU A 471 -12.61 -43.18 17.75
C GLU A 471 -13.32 -43.73 18.99
N HIS A 472 -12.58 -44.46 19.82
CA HIS A 472 -13.09 -45.05 21.06
C HIS A 472 -13.44 -44.02 22.14
N HIS A 473 -12.93 -42.79 22.05
CA HIS A 473 -13.24 -41.70 22.96
C HIS A 473 -14.39 -40.79 22.48
N ARG A 474 -14.84 -40.91 21.21
CA ARG A 474 -15.86 -40.01 20.63
C ARG A 474 -17.25 -40.12 21.26
N LYS A 475 -17.55 -41.25 21.94
CA LYS A 475 -18.83 -41.51 22.63
C LYS A 475 -18.80 -41.19 24.13
N ARG A 476 -17.70 -40.65 24.65
CA ARG A 476 -17.61 -40.29 26.08
C ARG A 476 -18.61 -39.18 26.44
N PRO A 477 -19.14 -39.14 27.68
CA PRO A 477 -20.08 -38.11 28.12
C PRO A 477 -19.58 -36.68 27.85
N ALA A 478 -18.33 -36.38 28.18
CA ALA A 478 -17.74 -35.05 27.95
C ALA A 478 -17.65 -34.68 26.45
N ALA A 479 -17.42 -35.67 25.58
CA ALA A 479 -17.41 -35.45 24.13
C ALA A 479 -18.82 -35.22 23.56
N THR A 480 -19.84 -35.87 24.15
CA THR A 480 -21.24 -35.65 23.80
C THR A 480 -21.71 -34.27 24.26
N GLU A 481 -21.40 -33.87 25.50
CA GLU A 481 -21.70 -32.53 26.03
C GLU A 481 -21.13 -31.42 25.14
N LEU A 482 -19.85 -31.52 24.78
CA LEU A 482 -19.22 -30.56 23.87
C LEU A 482 -19.92 -30.52 22.50
N ARG A 483 -20.33 -31.67 21.96
CA ARG A 483 -21.06 -31.74 20.68
C ARG A 483 -22.44 -31.09 20.77
N ASP A 484 -23.15 -31.29 21.87
CA ASP A 484 -24.48 -30.72 22.10
C ASP A 484 -24.42 -29.19 22.24
N ILE A 485 -23.42 -28.68 22.96
CA ILE A 485 -23.16 -27.23 23.06
C ILE A 485 -22.87 -26.63 21.68
N LEU A 486 -22.00 -27.27 20.88
CA LEU A 486 -21.68 -26.78 19.54
C LEU A 486 -22.89 -26.80 18.60
N THR A 487 -23.72 -27.85 18.67
CA THR A 487 -24.94 -27.97 17.86
C THR A 487 -25.96 -26.90 18.25
N THR A 488 -26.08 -26.60 19.54
CA THR A 488 -26.99 -25.57 20.05
C THR A 488 -26.52 -24.16 19.64
N ALA A 489 -25.22 -23.88 19.79
CA ALA A 489 -24.62 -22.60 19.42
C ALA A 489 -24.59 -22.33 17.91
N GLN A 490 -24.72 -23.35 17.06
CA GLN A 490 -24.85 -23.19 15.60
C GLN A 490 -26.29 -22.90 15.15
N ARG A 491 -27.28 -23.18 16.00
CA ARG A 491 -28.72 -22.98 15.70
C ARG A 491 -29.25 -21.65 16.23
N ALA A 492 -28.62 -21.12 17.28
CA ALA A 492 -28.84 -19.77 17.79
C ALA A 492 -28.11 -18.75 16.92
#